data_AF-A0A519JU19-F1
#
_entry.id   AF-A0A519JU19-F1
#
_cell.length_a   1.000
_cell.length_b   1.000
_cell.length_c   1.000
_cell.angle_alpha   90.00
_cell.angle_beta   90.00
_cell.angle_gamma   90.00
#
_symmetry.space_group_name_H-M   'P 1'
#
loop_
_entity.id
_entity.type
_entity.pdbx_description
1 polymer ?
#
loop_
_entity_poly.entity_id
_entity_poly.type
_entity_poly.pdbx_seq_one_letter_code
_entity_poly.pdbx_strand_id
1 'polypeptide(L)'
;FVDDEVKAFEGPMVTVLGTSLQNKDILSYFMTTSWKAIGLEMEGAHYQKAIQVASKIRHHISPDLFVMYAYYASDNPLETGSTLSSGGLGLTGVKPTYMITHKIIEKILEQK
;
A
#
# COMPACT_ATOMS: atom_id res chain seq x y z
N PHE A 1 5.82 -6.03 11.13
CA PHE A 1 6.13 -4.75 11.79
C PHE A 1 5.57 -4.82 13.20
N VAL A 2 6.38 -4.69 14.24
CA VAL A 2 5.93 -4.62 15.64
C VAL A 2 6.53 -3.34 16.21
N ASP A 3 5.69 -2.44 16.70
CA ASP A 3 6.06 -1.13 17.25
C ASP A 3 4.96 -0.65 18.21
N ASP A 4 5.33 0.11 19.24
CA ASP A 4 4.41 0.56 20.27
C ASP A 4 3.52 1.73 19.82
N GLU A 5 3.93 2.46 18.78
CA GLU A 5 3.23 3.65 18.28
C GLU A 5 2.59 3.44 16.90
N VAL A 6 3.14 2.51 16.09
CA VAL A 6 2.68 2.23 14.73
C VAL A 6 2.01 0.87 14.65
N LYS A 7 0.74 0.87 14.22
CA LYS A 7 0.00 -0.36 13.91
C LYS A 7 0.24 -0.78 12.47
N ALA A 8 0.37 -2.08 12.25
CA ALA A 8 0.49 -2.67 10.93
C ALA A 8 -0.69 -3.61 10.66
N PHE A 9 -1.14 -3.61 9.42
CA PHE A 9 -2.24 -4.41 8.93
C PHE A 9 -1.82 -5.09 7.64
N GLU A 10 -2.38 -6.27 7.39
CA GLU A 10 -2.14 -7.06 6.18
C GLU A 10 -3.47 -7.38 5.52
N GLY A 11 -3.52 -7.24 4.19
CA GLY A 11 -4.71 -7.55 3.43
C GLY A 11 -4.67 -6.97 2.01
N PRO A 12 -5.76 -7.16 1.26
CA PRO A 12 -5.88 -6.66 -0.10
C PRO A 12 -5.86 -5.13 -0.17
N MET A 13 -5.18 -4.59 -1.17
CA MET A 13 -5.18 -3.18 -1.53
C MET A 13 -5.90 -2.98 -2.86
N VAL A 14 -6.68 -1.90 -2.97
CA VAL A 14 -7.38 -1.54 -4.22
C VAL A 14 -6.61 -0.44 -4.95
N THR A 15 -6.21 -0.70 -6.20
CA THR A 15 -5.67 0.34 -7.08
C THR A 15 -6.80 1.09 -7.77
N VAL A 16 -6.88 2.40 -7.57
CA VAL A 16 -7.87 3.28 -8.21
C VAL A 16 -7.21 4.19 -9.26
N LEU A 17 -7.96 4.59 -10.29
CA LEU A 17 -7.45 5.45 -11.38
C LEU A 17 -7.30 6.94 -11.02
N GLY A 18 -7.58 7.31 -9.78
CA GLY A 18 -7.56 8.70 -9.33
C GLY A 18 -8.40 8.95 -8.09
N THR A 19 -8.20 10.12 -7.48
CA THR A 19 -8.91 10.57 -6.27
C THR A 19 -10.41 10.78 -6.50
N SER A 20 -10.84 11.03 -7.75
CA SER A 20 -12.26 11.14 -8.11
C SER A 20 -13.06 9.85 -7.89
N LEU A 21 -12.40 8.71 -7.69
CA LEU A 21 -13.02 7.42 -7.36
C LEU A 21 -13.16 7.18 -5.84
N GLN A 22 -12.84 8.16 -5.00
CA GLN A 22 -13.08 8.11 -3.55
C GLN A 22 -14.58 8.31 -3.21
N ASN A 23 -15.45 7.54 -3.86
CA ASN A 23 -16.86 7.45 -3.51
C ASN A 23 -16.99 6.58 -2.24
N LYS A 24 -17.51 7.15 -1.16
CA LYS A 24 -17.61 6.48 0.15
C LYS A 24 -18.36 5.15 0.10
N ASP A 25 -19.40 5.02 -0.72
CA ASP A 25 -20.18 3.79 -0.82
C ASP A 25 -19.37 2.69 -1.50
N ILE A 26 -18.62 3.03 -2.56
CA ILE A 26 -17.73 2.09 -3.26
C ILE A 26 -16.60 1.64 -2.33
N LEU A 27 -15.97 2.56 -1.61
CA LEU A 27 -14.90 2.24 -0.67
C LEU A 27 -15.41 1.37 0.49
N SER A 28 -16.59 1.70 1.03
CA SER A 28 -17.25 0.90 2.07
C SER A 28 -17.59 -0.51 1.56
N TYR A 29 -18.02 -0.63 0.30
CA TYR A 29 -18.24 -1.93 -0.34
C TYR A 29 -16.96 -2.76 -0.38
N PHE A 30 -15.84 -2.20 -0.86
CA PHE A 30 -14.57 -2.94 -0.90
C PHE A 30 -14.06 -3.35 0.49
N MET A 31 -14.31 -2.53 1.51
CA MET A 31 -13.92 -2.83 2.89
C MET A 31 -14.79 -3.91 3.54
N THR A 32 -16.12 -3.86 3.35
CA THR A 32 -17.07 -4.67 4.14
C THR A 32 -17.49 -5.98 3.47
N THR A 33 -17.25 -6.14 2.17
CA THR A 33 -17.65 -7.35 1.42
C THR A 33 -16.58 -8.43 1.43
N SER A 34 -16.74 -9.47 0.60
CA SER A 34 -15.78 -10.56 0.45
C SER A 34 -14.38 -10.11 0.03
N TRP A 35 -14.25 -8.91 -0.54
CA TRP A 35 -12.96 -8.31 -0.88
C TRP A 35 -12.12 -8.01 0.36
N LYS A 36 -12.73 -7.54 1.46
CA LYS A 36 -12.06 -7.18 2.72
C LYS A 36 -10.81 -6.32 2.51
N ALA A 37 -10.89 -5.35 1.59
CA ALA A 37 -9.77 -4.47 1.31
C ALA A 37 -9.42 -3.64 2.55
N ILE A 38 -8.13 -3.51 2.83
CA ILE A 38 -7.62 -2.77 4.00
C ILE A 38 -7.17 -1.34 3.65
N GLY A 39 -7.14 -1.00 2.36
CA GLY A 39 -6.73 0.31 1.88
C GLY A 39 -6.87 0.45 0.37
N LEU A 40 -6.58 1.66 -0.10
CA LEU A 40 -6.54 2.02 -1.50
C LEU A 40 -5.26 2.78 -1.83
N GLU A 41 -4.85 2.74 -3.08
CA GLU A 41 -3.66 3.40 -3.62
C GLU A 41 -3.82 3.55 -5.15
N MET A 42 -2.84 4.08 -5.89
CA MET A 42 -3.01 4.45 -7.30
C MET A 42 -1.99 3.83 -8.28
N GLU A 43 -1.02 3.05 -7.80
CA GLU A 43 0.16 2.64 -8.59
C GLU A 43 0.45 1.13 -8.55
N GLY A 44 0.06 0.46 -7.48
CA GLY A 44 0.41 -0.91 -7.09
C GLY A 44 0.07 -1.94 -8.15
N ALA A 45 -1.17 -1.95 -8.68
CA ALA A 45 -1.55 -2.86 -9.75
C ALA A 45 -0.74 -2.61 -11.04
N HIS A 46 -0.39 -1.35 -11.34
CA HIS A 46 0.42 -1.03 -12.51
C HIS A 46 1.85 -1.57 -12.36
N TYR A 47 2.46 -1.41 -11.18
CA TYR A 47 3.77 -2.00 -10.87
C TYR A 47 3.73 -3.53 -10.90
N GLN A 48 2.73 -4.14 -10.24
CA GLN A 48 2.59 -5.59 -10.21
C GLN A 48 2.44 -6.17 -11.62
N LYS A 49 1.64 -5.51 -12.48
CA LYS A 49 1.52 -5.89 -13.89
C LYS A 49 2.85 -5.80 -14.63
N ALA A 50 3.60 -4.72 -14.46
CA ALA A 50 4.91 -4.55 -15.11
C ALA A 50 5.91 -5.64 -14.65
N ILE A 51 5.97 -5.92 -13.35
CA ILE A 51 6.81 -6.98 -12.77
C ILE A 51 6.41 -8.35 -13.33
N GLN A 52 5.12 -8.66 -13.37
CA GLN A 52 4.63 -9.93 -13.92
C GLN A 52 4.91 -10.08 -15.41
N VAL A 53 4.75 -9.02 -16.21
CA VAL A 53 5.10 -9.03 -17.64
C VAL A 53 6.59 -9.28 -17.82
N ALA A 54 7.44 -8.59 -17.06
CA ALA A 54 8.90 -8.74 -17.15
C ALA A 54 9.37 -10.15 -16.73
N SER A 55 8.78 -10.72 -15.67
CA SER A 55 9.19 -12.01 -15.09
C SER A 55 8.58 -13.23 -15.79
N LYS A 56 7.26 -13.22 -16.01
CA LYS A 56 6.50 -14.40 -16.45
C LYS A 56 6.25 -14.48 -17.95
N ILE A 57 6.30 -13.35 -18.65
CA ILE A 57 5.95 -13.29 -20.09
C ILE A 57 7.18 -12.99 -20.94
N ARG A 58 7.96 -11.98 -20.56
CA ARG A 58 9.15 -11.54 -21.30
C ARG A 58 10.44 -12.19 -20.83
N HIS A 59 10.42 -12.77 -19.62
CA HIS A 59 11.57 -13.41 -18.99
C HIS A 59 12.83 -12.52 -18.93
N HIS A 60 12.64 -11.20 -18.78
CA HIS A 60 13.74 -10.24 -18.61
C HIS A 60 14.36 -10.31 -17.20
N ILE A 61 13.59 -10.79 -16.23
CA ILE A 61 13.99 -11.00 -14.84
C ILE A 61 13.52 -12.39 -14.39
N SER A 62 14.01 -12.86 -13.24
CA SER A 62 13.63 -14.17 -12.67
C SER A 62 12.10 -14.34 -12.62
N PRO A 63 11.54 -15.53 -12.93
CA PRO A 63 10.13 -15.83 -12.69
C PRO A 63 9.82 -16.05 -11.20
N ASP A 64 10.83 -16.41 -10.40
CA ASP A 64 10.76 -16.53 -8.95
C ASP A 64 11.34 -15.25 -8.33
N LEU A 65 10.44 -14.33 -7.97
CA LEU A 65 10.77 -13.02 -7.42
C LEU A 65 10.13 -12.87 -6.06
N PHE A 66 10.93 -12.39 -5.12
CA PHE A 66 10.40 -11.86 -3.89
C PHE A 66 9.94 -10.41 -4.10
N VAL A 67 8.65 -10.17 -3.90
CA VAL A 67 8.03 -8.86 -4.08
C VAL A 67 7.42 -8.41 -2.75
N MET A 68 7.69 -7.17 -2.38
CA MET A 68 7.17 -6.56 -1.16
C MET A 68 6.43 -5.28 -1.50
N TYR A 69 5.22 -5.16 -0.96
CA TYR A 69 4.43 -3.94 -0.98
C TYR A 69 4.10 -3.53 0.45
N ALA A 70 4.30 -2.25 0.75
CA ALA A 70 3.96 -1.69 2.04
C ALA A 70 3.60 -0.22 1.85
N TYR A 71 2.57 0.22 2.55
CA TYR A 71 1.97 1.54 2.40
C TYR A 71 1.84 2.20 3.76
N TYR A 72 2.11 3.51 3.80
CA TYR A 72 1.71 4.35 4.91
C TYR A 72 0.29 4.88 4.61
N ALA A 73 -0.66 4.62 5.51
CA ALA A 73 -2.01 5.15 5.40
C ALA A 73 -2.01 6.65 5.75
N SER A 74 -2.08 7.50 4.73
CA SER A 74 -1.91 8.95 4.86
C SER A 74 -3.23 9.72 4.99
N ASP A 75 -4.35 9.11 4.60
CA ASP A 75 -5.68 9.67 4.75
C ASP A 75 -6.71 8.55 5.03
N ASN A 76 -7.91 8.95 5.42
CA ASN A 76 -9.04 8.05 5.56
C ASN A 76 -10.25 8.62 4.81
N PRO A 77 -10.50 8.21 3.55
CA PRO A 77 -11.60 8.75 2.75
C PRO A 77 -13.00 8.38 3.25
N LEU A 78 -13.13 7.42 4.17
CA LEU A 78 -14.41 7.09 4.81
C LEU A 78 -14.78 8.10 5.90
N GLU A 79 -13.78 8.71 6.54
CA GLU A 79 -13.95 9.70 7.60
C GLU A 79 -13.90 11.13 7.05
N THR A 80 -14.96 11.91 7.26
CA THR A 80 -15.01 13.31 6.81
C THR A 80 -13.96 14.15 7.54
N GLY A 81 -13.13 14.89 6.79
CA GLY A 81 -12.08 15.77 7.35
C GLY A 81 -10.71 15.12 7.53
N SER A 82 -10.62 13.79 7.37
CA SER A 82 -9.39 13.00 7.46
C SER A 82 -8.62 12.98 6.12
N THR A 83 -8.41 14.16 5.53
CA THR A 83 -7.70 14.34 4.24
C THR A 83 -6.30 14.91 4.44
N LEU A 84 -5.34 14.53 3.58
CA LEU A 84 -3.96 15.01 3.63
C LEU A 84 -3.80 16.54 3.72
N SER A 85 -4.74 17.30 3.16
CA SER A 85 -4.70 18.75 3.05
C SER A 85 -5.13 19.51 4.32
N SER A 86 -5.61 18.84 5.38
CA SER A 86 -6.20 19.52 6.56
C SER A 86 -5.25 19.77 7.75
N GLY A 87 -3.99 19.31 7.70
CA GLY A 87 -2.92 19.74 8.62
C GLY A 87 -2.18 18.62 9.38
N GLY A 88 -0.95 18.91 9.86
CA GLY A 88 -0.14 18.10 10.80
C GLY A 88 0.58 16.86 10.24
N LEU A 89 0.25 16.42 9.03
CA LEU A 89 0.67 15.12 8.49
C LEU A 89 2.16 14.96 8.14
N GLY A 90 2.90 16.08 8.02
CA GLY A 90 4.30 16.05 7.60
C GLY A 90 5.21 15.26 8.55
N LEU A 91 4.92 15.24 9.85
CA LEU A 91 5.73 14.52 10.84
C LEU A 91 5.17 13.13 11.17
N THR A 92 3.85 12.93 11.12
CA THR A 92 3.22 11.64 11.47
C THR A 92 3.55 10.54 10.46
N GLY A 93 3.77 10.90 9.19
CA GLY A 93 4.20 9.96 8.15
C GLY A 93 5.67 9.57 8.21
N VAL A 94 6.53 10.36 8.87
CA VAL A 94 7.99 10.13 8.86
C VAL A 94 8.33 8.76 9.44
N LYS A 95 7.90 8.49 10.67
CA LYS A 95 8.20 7.21 11.34
C LYS A 95 7.72 5.99 10.53
N PRO A 96 6.44 5.87 10.13
CA PRO A 96 5.98 4.70 9.38
C PRO A 96 6.66 4.56 8.00
N THR A 97 6.91 5.66 7.28
CA THR A 97 7.63 5.60 5.99
C THR A 97 9.06 5.09 6.18
N TYR A 98 9.82 5.61 7.15
CA TYR A 98 11.18 5.13 7.43
C TYR A 98 11.18 3.67 7.90
N MET A 99 10.20 3.26 8.71
CA MET A 99 10.06 1.87 9.15
C MET A 99 9.80 0.93 7.97
N ILE A 100 8.95 1.31 7.01
CA ILE A 100 8.71 0.55 5.78
C ILE A 100 10.02 0.37 5.01
N THR A 101 10.74 1.47 4.75
CA THR A 101 12.02 1.43 4.03
C THR A 101 13.04 0.55 4.75
N HIS A 102 13.22 0.75 6.07
CA HIS A 102 14.14 -0.05 6.87
C HIS A 102 13.82 -1.54 6.78
N LYS A 103 12.54 -1.93 6.91
CA LYS A 103 12.14 -3.35 6.85
C LYS A 103 12.28 -3.95 5.46
N ILE A 104 12.02 -3.20 4.39
CA ILE A 104 12.28 -3.67 3.02
C ILE A 104 13.77 -3.93 2.82
N ILE A 105 14.64 -3.01 3.23
CA ILE A 105 16.09 -3.17 3.11
C ILE A 105 16.58 -4.35 3.95
N GLU A 106 16.12 -4.46 5.20
CA GLU A 106 16.42 -5.60 6.08
C GLU A 106 16.06 -6.92 5.39
N LYS A 107 14.86 -7.03 4.79
CA LYS A 107 14.45 -8.24 4.07
C LYS A 107 15.28 -8.51 2.83
N ILE A 108 15.69 -7.49 2.08
CA ILE A 108 16.59 -7.65 0.94
C ILE A 108 17.96 -8.18 1.40
N LEU A 109 18.50 -7.68 2.51
CA LEU A 109 19.83 -8.07 3.01
C LEU A 109 19.84 -9.41 3.76
N GLU A 110 18.71 -9.80 4.37
CA GLU A 110 18.53 -11.08 5.05
C GLU A 110 18.24 -12.23 4.09
N GLN A 111 17.78 -11.95 2.87
CA GLN A 111 17.64 -12.95 1.82
C GLN A 111 19.02 -13.38 1.32
N LYS A 112 19.52 -14.46 1.93
CA LYS A 112 20.57 -15.32 1.36
C LYS A 112 19.96 -16.37 0.45
#